data_AF-A0A536ZDR6-F1
#
_entry.id   AF-A0A536ZDR6-F1
#
_cell.length_a   1.000
_cell.length_b   1.000
_cell.length_c   1.000
_cell.angle_alpha   90.00
_cell.angle_beta   90.00
_cell.angle_gamma   90.00
#
_symmetry.space_group_name_H-M   'P 1'
#
loop_
_entity.id
_entity.type
_entity.pdbx_description
1 polymer ?
#
loop_
_entity_poly.entity_id
_entity_poly.type
_entity_poly.pdbx_seq_one_letter_code
_entity_poly.pdbx_strand_id
1 'polypeptide(L)' 'AARWINHGCDPNCEAIEYEDMRVFIHARRTIRAGEELKYDYHLVYEGRLSDRARRAFACRCGARRCRGTMLWQSPGRKRG' A
#
# COMPACT_ATOMS: atom_id res chain seq x y z
N ALA A 1 13.48 9.13 -5.02
CA ALA A 1 13.98 8.62 -3.73
C ALA A 1 13.11 7.50 -3.13
N ALA A 2 11.78 7.64 -3.06
CA ALA A 2 10.88 6.72 -2.37
C ALA A 2 10.75 5.27 -2.92
N ARG A 3 11.43 4.92 -4.03
CA ARG A 3 11.35 3.60 -4.69
C ARG A 3 11.71 2.38 -3.82
N TRP A 4 12.37 2.62 -2.69
CA TRP A 4 12.85 1.58 -1.78
C TRP A 4 11.94 1.36 -0.56
N ILE A 5 10.88 2.17 -0.42
CA ILE A 5 9.97 2.09 0.73
C ILE A 5 8.91 1.04 0.41
N ASN A 6 8.81 0.01 1.26
CA ASN A 6 7.95 -1.14 1.03
C ASN A 6 6.47 -0.87 1.36
N HIS A 7 5.62 -1.82 0.95
CA HIS A 7 4.23 -1.85 1.34
C HIS A 7 4.05 -2.29 2.80
N GLY A 8 3.18 -1.60 3.55
CA GLY A 8 2.67 -2.03 4.85
C GLY A 8 1.14 -2.00 4.93
N CYS A 9 0.51 -3.08 5.40
CA CYS A 9 -0.93 -3.09 5.73
C CYS A 9 -1.25 -2.32 7.03
N ASP A 10 -0.25 -2.14 7.89
CA ASP A 10 -0.28 -1.25 9.06
C ASP A 10 0.94 -0.30 8.96
N PRO A 11 0.86 0.71 8.07
CA PRO A 11 2.01 1.52 7.72
C PRO A 11 2.30 2.64 8.72
N ASN A 12 3.58 3.01 8.86
CA ASN A 12 4.02 4.17 9.63
C ASN A 12 4.13 5.45 8.77
N CYS A 13 3.99 5.33 7.45
CA CYS A 13 3.97 6.45 6.52
C CYS A 13 2.71 6.46 5.63
N GLU A 14 2.43 7.62 5.02
CA GLU A 14 1.42 7.81 3.97
C GLU A 14 2.01 8.63 2.80
N ALA A 15 1.45 8.43 1.61
CA ALA A 15 1.80 9.22 0.43
C ALA A 15 0.81 10.38 0.28
N ILE A 16 1.32 11.61 0.17
CA ILE A 16 0.52 12.83 -0.01
C ILE A 16 0.95 13.48 -1.31
N GLU A 17 -0.03 13.76 -2.16
CA GLU A 17 0.16 14.54 -3.39
C GLU A 17 -0.09 16.03 -3.10
N TYR A 18 0.82 16.87 -3.57
CA TYR A 18 0.76 18.33 -3.45
C TYR A 18 0.33 18.97 -4.77
N GLU A 19 -0.02 20.26 -4.72
CA GLU A 19 -0.50 21.04 -5.87
C GLU A 19 0.49 21.07 -7.05
N ASP A 20 1.79 20.92 -6.78
CA ASP A 20 2.84 20.87 -7.80
C ASP A 20 3.03 19.46 -8.40
N MET A 21 2.05 18.56 -8.21
CA MET A 21 2.06 17.16 -8.64
C MET A 21 3.21 16.34 -8.05
N ARG A 22 3.82 16.80 -6.95
CA ARG A 22 4.83 16.02 -6.23
C ARG A 22 4.20 15.18 -5.15
N VAL A 23 4.65 13.94 -5.06
CA VAL A 23 4.28 13.02 -3.99
C VAL A 23 5.38 13.00 -2.93
N PHE A 24 4.98 13.27 -1.69
CA PHE A 24 5.83 13.15 -0.51
C PHE A 24 5.38 12.00 0.37
N ILE A 25 6.32 11.40 1.10
CA ILE A 25 6.05 10.37 2.08
C ILE A 25 6.08 11.00 3.47
N HIS A 26 4.93 11.02 4.13
CA HIS A 26 4.72 11.65 5.43
C HIS A 26 4.67 10.59 6.53
N ALA A 27 5.26 10.88 7.68
CA ALA A 27 5.12 10.03 8.85
C ALA A 27 3.75 10.22 9.49
N ARG A 28 3.05 9.11 9.78
CA ARG A 28 1.72 9.12 10.45
C ARG A 28 1.82 9.14 11.98
N ARG A 29 3.01 8.85 12.49
CA ARG A 29 3.39 8.82 13.92
C ARG A 29 4.90 9.03 14.04
N THR A 30 5.40 9.22 15.25
CA THR A 30 6.85 9.17 15.51
C THR A 30 7.42 7.82 15.09
N ILE A 31 8.55 7.84 14.36
CA ILE A 31 9.27 6.67 13.87
C ILE A 31 10.66 6.65 14.51
N ARG A 32 11.04 5.56 15.17
CA ARG A 32 12.37 5.42 15.77
C ARG A 32 13.41 5.05 14.71
N ALA A 33 14.67 5.40 14.97
CA ALA A 33 15.78 4.97 14.13
C ALA A 33 15.82 3.43 14.03
N GLY A 34 16.01 2.92 12.81
CA GLY A 34 16.01 1.49 12.52
C GLY A 34 14.62 0.88 12.27
N GLU A 35 13.52 1.59 12.52
CA GLU A 35 12.20 1.14 12.05
C GLU A 35 12.14 1.24 10.52
N GLU A 36 11.71 0.16 9.86
CA GLU A 36 11.45 0.17 8.41
C GLU A 36 10.33 1.19 8.09
N LEU A 37 10.57 2.05 7.10
CA LEU A 37 9.55 2.92 6.53
C LEU A 37 8.67 2.11 5.58
N LYS A 38 7.35 2.26 5.72
CA LYS A 38 6.38 1.55 4.89
C LYS A 38 5.08 2.35 4.76
N TYR A 39 4.46 2.30 3.58
CA TYR A 39 3.17 2.94 3.29
C TYR A 39 2.20 1.96 2.60
N ASP A 40 0.91 2.26 2.59
CA ASP A 40 -0.02 1.49 1.77
C ASP A 40 0.12 1.91 0.30
N TYR A 41 0.46 0.97 -0.58
CA TYR A 41 0.69 1.29 -1.99
C TYR A 41 -0.59 1.65 -2.74
N HIS A 42 -1.76 1.28 -2.20
CA HIS A 42 -3.04 1.42 -2.89
C HIS A 42 -3.01 0.87 -4.33
N LEU A 43 -2.30 -0.25 -4.56
CA LEU A 43 -2.19 -0.82 -5.91
C LEU A 43 -3.57 -1.25 -6.43
N VAL A 44 -4.02 -0.60 -7.49
CA VAL A 44 -5.24 -0.97 -8.20
C VAL A 44 -4.89 -1.99 -9.28
N TYR A 45 -5.69 -3.06 -9.38
CA TYR A 45 -5.55 -4.07 -10.42
C TYR A 45 -6.63 -3.88 -11.48
N GLU A 46 -6.21 -3.71 -12.74
CA GLU A 46 -7.15 -3.63 -13.86
C GLU A 46 -7.67 -5.03 -14.20
N GLY A 47 -8.97 -5.25 -13.99
CA GLY A 47 -9.65 -6.51 -14.27
C GLY A 47 -10.23 -7.19 -13.02
N ARG A 48 -10.65 -8.47 -13.17
CA ARG A 48 -11.26 -9.21 -12.07
C ARG A 48 -10.18 -9.62 -11.05
N LEU A 49 -10.36 -9.23 -9.80
CA LEU A 49 -9.57 -9.73 -8.68
C LEU A 49 -9.80 -11.24 -8.49
N SER A 50 -8.93 -12.04 -9.09
CA SER A 50 -8.89 -13.50 -8.95
C SER A 50 -7.88 -13.92 -7.88
N ASP A 51 -7.98 -15.15 -7.39
CA ASP A 51 -6.99 -15.68 -6.45
C ASP A 51 -5.58 -15.74 -7.05
N ARG A 52 -5.48 -15.95 -8.37
CA ARG A 52 -4.20 -15.87 -9.10
C ARG A 52 -3.60 -14.48 -9.00
N ALA A 53 -4.41 -13.42 -9.23
CA ALA A 53 -3.95 -12.04 -9.09
C ALA A 53 -3.53 -11.75 -7.64
N ARG A 54 -4.34 -12.14 -6.65
CA ARG A 54 -4.00 -11.95 -5.23
C ARG A 54 -2.68 -12.64 -4.85
N ARG A 55 -2.42 -13.84 -5.37
CA ARG A 55 -1.15 -14.57 -5.17
C ARG A 55 0.05 -13.92 -5.87
N ALA A 56 -0.14 -13.40 -7.09
CA ALA A 56 0.92 -12.70 -7.81
C ALA A 56 1.38 -11.43 -7.08
N PHE A 57 0.44 -10.77 -6.39
CA PHE A 57 0.69 -9.59 -5.56
C PHE A 57 0.61 -9.92 -4.06
N ALA A 58 1.10 -11.09 -3.65
CA ALA A 58 1.06 -11.52 -2.26
C ALA A 58 1.79 -10.54 -1.33
N CYS A 59 1.17 -10.19 -0.20
CA CYS A 59 1.76 -9.29 0.79
C CYS A 59 2.48 -10.08 1.88
N ARG A 60 3.70 -9.65 2.21
CA ARG A 60 4.54 -10.24 3.27
C ARG A 60 4.99 -9.22 4.30
N CYS A 61 4.22 -8.15 4.51
CA CYS A 61 4.60 -7.00 5.35
C CYS A 61 4.68 -7.29 6.88
N GLY A 62 4.31 -8.48 7.33
CA GLY A 62 4.37 -8.88 8.75
C GLY A 62 3.33 -8.24 9.68
N ALA A 63 2.41 -7.40 9.18
CA ALA A 63 1.38 -6.78 10.01
C ALA A 63 0.41 -7.82 10.59
N ARG A 64 0.00 -7.64 11.86
CA ARG A 64 -0.95 -8.55 12.55
C ARG A 64 -2.28 -8.72 11.81
N ARG A 65 -2.75 -7.65 11.15
CA ARG A 65 -3.96 -7.65 10.30
C ARG A 65 -3.58 -7.46 8.82
N CYS A 66 -2.62 -8.25 8.33
CA CYS A 66 -2.22 -8.22 6.93
C CYS A 66 -3.39 -8.61 6.01
N ARG A 67 -3.58 -7.86 4.91
CA ARG A 67 -4.59 -8.14 3.88
C ARG A 67 -4.29 -9.38 3.02
N GLY A 68 -3.09 -9.93 3.13
CA GLY A 68 -2.60 -11.07 2.34
C GLY A 68 -2.19 -10.72 0.90
N THR A 69 -2.52 -9.52 0.41
CA THR A 69 -2.13 -9.00 -0.91
C THR A 69 -1.85 -7.51 -0.83
N MET A 70 -0.96 -7.00 -1.70
CA MET A 70 -0.67 -5.56 -1.83
C MET A 70 -1.76 -4.81 -2.61
N LEU A 71 -2.68 -5.55 -3.23
CA LEU A 71 -3.77 -4.97 -4.01
C LEU A 71 -4.81 -4.31 -3.10
N TRP A 72 -5.18 -3.09 -3.46
CA TRP A 72 -6.32 -2.41 -2.89
C TRP A 72 -7.62 -3.06 -3.38
N GLN A 73 -8.56 -3.26 -2.46
CA GLN A 73 -9.90 -3.70 -2.83
C GLN A 73 -10.69 -2.46 -3.20
N SER A 74 -10.67 -2.05 -4.48
CA SER A 74 -11.68 -1.09 -4.94
C SER A 74 -13.06 -1.68 -4.65
N PRO A 75 -14.01 -0.90 -4.10
CA PRO A 75 -15.40 -1.34 -4.05
C PRO A 75 -15.78 -1.68 -5.49
N GLY A 76 -16.05 -2.96 -5.76
CA GLY A 76 -16.25 -3.43 -7.13
C GLY A 76 -17.28 -2.53 -7.81
N ARG A 77 -16.96 -2.03 -9.01
CA ARG A 77 -17.93 -1.35 -9.87
C ARG A 77 -19.15 -2.25 -9.92
N LYS A 78 -20.25 -1.85 -9.25
CA LYS A 78 -21.53 -2.56 -9.37
C LYS A 78 -21.82 -2.61 -10.86
N ARG A 79 -21.83 -3.82 -11.43
CA ARG A 79 -22.36 -4.02 -12.76
C ARG A 79 -23.84 -3.66 -12.66
N GLY A 80 -24.23 -2.59 -13.35
CA GLY A 80 -25.63 -2.37 -13.70
C GLY A 80 -26.13 -3.49 -14.61
#